data_AF-C1EGZ7-F1
#
_entry.id   AF-C1EGZ7-F1
#
_cell.length_a   1.000
_cell.length_b   1.000
_cell.length_c   1.000
_cell.angle_alpha   90.00
_cell.angle_beta   90.00
_cell.angle_gamma   90.00
#
_symmetry.space_group_name_H-M   'P 1'
#
loop_
_entity.id
_entity.type
_entity.pdbx_description
1 polymer ?
#
loop_
_entity_poly.entity_id
_entity_poly.type
_entity_poly.pdbx_seq_one_letter_code
_entity_poly.pdbx_strand_id
1 'polypeptide(L)'
;MALIITGEQYVQAWGAVFGVYALLMLLAPEKMVSDHFKAKCTPMNAFWIRGQSVSVAATAYLLQKIPTAEAVDFGLLITAAIAILYPFNAKFGLISKNMPVKYTGFPNHYVPEVLMTGFLAAGLYLKYA
;
A
#
# COMPACT_ATOMS: atom_id res chain seq x y z
N MET A 1 -22.42 -9.38 17.86
CA MET A 1 -22.24 -7.94 17.58
C MET A 1 -22.11 -7.78 16.07
N ALA A 2 -22.71 -6.76 15.44
CA ALA A 2 -22.53 -6.55 14.00
C ALA A 2 -21.13 -6.00 13.73
N LEU A 3 -20.44 -6.52 12.72
CA LEU A 3 -19.13 -6.02 12.32
C LEU A 3 -19.27 -4.65 11.61
N ILE A 4 -18.34 -3.74 11.88
CA ILE A 4 -18.29 -2.41 11.21
C ILE A 4 -17.91 -2.57 9.73
N ILE A 5 -17.10 -3.58 9.40
CA ILE A 5 -16.68 -3.95 8.04
C ILE A 5 -16.66 -5.48 7.94
N THR A 6 -17.00 -6.05 6.78
CA THR A 6 -16.86 -7.49 6.52
C THR A 6 -15.50 -7.84 5.93
N GLY A 7 -15.09 -9.10 6.02
CA GLY A 7 -13.87 -9.58 5.35
C GLY A 7 -13.90 -9.38 3.84
N GLU A 8 -15.07 -9.56 3.20
CA GLU A 8 -15.24 -9.33 1.77
C GLU A 8 -15.03 -7.85 1.41
N GLN A 9 -15.61 -6.93 2.19
CA GLN A 9 -15.41 -5.50 1.98
C GLN A 9 -13.94 -5.10 2.14
N TYR A 10 -13.24 -5.68 3.12
CA TYR A 10 -11.81 -5.47 3.29
C TYR A 10 -11.00 -5.94 2.09
N VAL A 11 -11.26 -7.16 1.60
CA VAL A 11 -10.56 -7.75 0.44
C VAL A 11 -10.85 -7.00 -0.86
N GLN A 12 -12.09 -6.55 -1.05
CA GLN A 12 -12.47 -5.72 -2.19
C GLN A 12 -11.79 -4.36 -2.15
N ALA A 13 -11.77 -3.71 -0.98
CA ALA A 13 -11.06 -2.45 -0.79
C ALA A 13 -9.56 -2.60 -1.08
N TRP A 14 -8.95 -3.70 -0.61
CA TRP A 14 -7.55 -4.02 -0.89
C TRP A 14 -7.32 -4.15 -2.40
N GLY A 15 -8.12 -4.98 -3.08
CA GLY A 15 -8.03 -5.19 -4.52
C GLY A 15 -8.19 -3.89 -5.32
N ALA A 16 -9.16 -3.06 -4.98
CA ALA A 16 -9.39 -1.78 -5.65
C ALA A 16 -8.21 -0.81 -5.47
N VAL A 17 -7.79 -0.59 -4.23
CA VAL A 17 -6.71 0.35 -3.91
C VAL A 17 -5.39 -0.10 -4.53
N PHE A 18 -4.96 -1.33 -4.24
CA PHE A 18 -3.66 -1.82 -4.68
C PHE A 18 -3.65 -2.15 -6.18
N GLY A 19 -4.81 -2.46 -6.78
CA GLY A 19 -4.97 -2.52 -8.23
C GLY A 19 -4.71 -1.18 -8.90
N VAL A 20 -5.29 -0.08 -8.37
CA VAL A 20 -5.00 1.28 -8.87
C VAL A 20 -3.53 1.63 -8.68
N TYR A 21 -2.93 1.32 -7.53
CA TYR A 21 -1.49 1.52 -7.32
C TYR A 21 -0.65 0.72 -8.31
N ALA A 22 -0.99 -0.52 -8.62
CA ALA A 22 -0.28 -1.31 -9.63
C ALA A 22 -0.36 -0.64 -11.02
N LEU A 23 -1.52 -0.10 -11.41
CA LEU A 23 -1.65 0.65 -12.65
C LEU A 23 -0.82 1.93 -12.64
N LEU A 24 -0.79 2.68 -11.53
CA LEU A 24 0.04 3.87 -11.39
C LEU A 24 1.54 3.53 -11.44
N MET A 25 1.96 2.44 -10.78
CA MET A 25 3.34 1.94 -10.84
C MET A 25 3.74 1.54 -12.27
N LEU A 26 2.82 0.95 -13.04
CA LEU A 26 3.09 0.54 -14.41
C LEU A 26 3.14 1.73 -15.39
N LEU A 27 2.10 2.56 -15.36
CA LEU A 27 1.85 3.60 -16.38
C LEU A 27 2.50 4.94 -16.04
N ALA A 28 2.62 5.26 -14.75
CA ALA A 28 3.11 6.54 -14.26
C ALA A 28 4.08 6.38 -13.06
N PRO A 29 5.13 5.55 -13.17
CA PRO A 29 6.03 5.24 -12.04
C PRO A 29 6.71 6.46 -11.45
N GLU A 30 6.91 7.52 -12.23
CA GLU A 30 7.52 8.76 -11.77
C GLU A 30 6.71 9.43 -10.67
N LYS A 31 5.37 9.32 -10.75
CA LYS A 31 4.45 9.86 -9.74
C LYS A 31 4.62 9.17 -8.40
N MET A 32 4.98 7.88 -8.38
CA MET A 32 5.26 7.14 -7.14
C MET A 32 6.42 7.74 -6.33
N VAL A 33 7.30 8.51 -6.97
CA VAL A 33 8.36 9.26 -6.30
C VAL A 33 7.93 10.72 -6.07
N SER A 34 7.55 11.43 -7.12
CA SER A 34 7.34 12.89 -7.05
C SER A 34 6.10 13.31 -6.24
N ASP A 35 5.12 12.42 -6.09
CA ASP A 35 3.93 12.67 -5.28
C ASP A 35 4.22 12.53 -3.78
N HIS A 36 5.23 11.74 -3.39
CA HIS A 36 5.50 11.41 -1.99
C HIS A 36 6.83 11.95 -1.47
N PHE A 37 7.77 12.30 -2.35
CA PHE A 37 9.10 12.76 -1.99
C PHE A 37 9.45 14.08 -2.69
N LYS A 38 10.23 14.93 -2.02
CA LYS A 38 10.91 16.09 -2.60
C LYS A 38 12.14 15.64 -3.40
N ALA A 39 11.94 14.73 -4.33
CA ALA A 39 12.98 14.10 -5.14
C ALA A 39 12.48 13.91 -6.58
N LYS A 40 13.42 13.84 -7.53
CA LYS A 40 13.12 13.47 -8.91
C LYS A 40 13.19 11.96 -9.07
N CYS A 41 12.24 11.38 -9.81
CA CYS A 41 12.33 10.00 -10.22
C CYS A 41 13.49 9.82 -11.21
N THR A 42 14.41 8.90 -10.94
CA THR A 42 15.44 8.53 -11.92
C THR A 42 14.92 7.41 -12.85
N PRO A 43 15.54 7.18 -14.02
CA PRO A 43 15.21 6.04 -14.87
C PRO A 43 15.31 4.69 -14.13
N MET A 44 16.29 4.56 -13.23
CA MET A 44 16.45 3.36 -12.40
C MET A 44 15.28 3.17 -11.42
N ASN A 45 14.82 4.25 -10.76
CA ASN A 45 13.63 4.18 -9.91
C ASN A 45 12.41 3.74 -10.73
N ALA A 46 12.19 4.37 -11.89
CA ALA A 46 11.06 4.07 -12.74
C ALA A 46 11.06 2.61 -13.24
N PHE A 47 12.23 2.05 -13.56
CA PHE A 47 12.38 0.64 -13.93
C PHE A 47 11.91 -0.30 -12.81
N TRP A 48 12.42 -0.12 -11.59
CA TRP A 48 12.06 -0.98 -10.45
C TRP A 48 10.60 -0.81 -10.04
N ILE A 49 10.06 0.41 -10.08
CA ILE A 49 8.65 0.67 -9.76
C ILE A 49 7.73 -0.02 -10.77
N ARG A 50 8.05 0.03 -12.07
CA ARG A 50 7.30 -0.73 -13.09
C ARG A 50 7.40 -2.23 -12.85
N GLY A 51 8.57 -2.76 -12.50
CA GLY A 51 8.71 -4.17 -12.15
C GLY A 51 7.80 -4.57 -10.98
N GLN A 52 7.74 -3.73 -9.95
CA GLN A 52 6.92 -3.96 -8.76
C GLN A 52 5.41 -3.98 -9.06
N SER A 53 4.94 -3.35 -10.14
CA SER A 53 3.51 -3.39 -10.49
C SER A 53 3.00 -4.81 -10.71
N VAL A 54 3.86 -5.71 -11.20
CA VAL A 54 3.49 -7.10 -11.50
C VAL A 54 3.11 -7.85 -10.22
N SER A 55 3.94 -7.78 -9.18
CA SER A 55 3.68 -8.47 -7.91
C SER A 55 2.49 -7.87 -7.17
N VAL A 56 2.31 -6.55 -7.21
CA VAL A 56 1.15 -5.87 -6.61
C VAL A 56 -0.14 -6.25 -7.34
N ALA A 57 -0.14 -6.25 -8.68
CA ALA A 57 -1.30 -6.67 -9.48
C ALA A 57 -1.65 -8.14 -9.27
N ALA A 58 -0.65 -9.02 -9.25
CA ALA A 58 -0.84 -10.45 -9.00
C ALA A 58 -1.43 -10.70 -7.60
N THR A 59 -0.94 -9.97 -6.58
CA THR A 59 -1.48 -10.07 -5.23
C THR A 59 -2.92 -9.58 -5.17
N ALA A 60 -3.22 -8.44 -5.81
CA ALA A 60 -4.58 -7.88 -5.86
C ALA A 60 -5.55 -8.85 -6.50
N TYR A 61 -5.13 -9.52 -7.58
CA TYR A 61 -5.91 -10.57 -8.23
C TYR A 61 -6.09 -11.81 -7.33
N LEU A 62 -5.00 -12.34 -6.76
CA LEU A 62 -5.02 -13.58 -5.98
C LEU A 62 -5.90 -13.48 -4.74
N LEU A 63 -5.89 -12.33 -4.05
CA LEU A 63 -6.74 -12.10 -2.89
C LEU A 63 -8.24 -12.19 -3.20
N GLN A 64 -8.65 -11.98 -4.46
CA GLN A 64 -10.05 -12.17 -4.88
C GLN A 64 -10.40 -13.63 -5.22
N LYS A 65 -9.42 -14.54 -5.19
CA LYS A 65 -9.56 -15.93 -5.65
C LYS A 65 -9.46 -16.95 -4.53
N ILE A 66 -8.90 -16.57 -3.40
CA ILE A 66 -8.78 -17.44 -2.23
C ILE A 66 -9.92 -17.19 -1.24
N PRO A 67 -10.21 -18.12 -0.31
CA PRO A 67 -11.23 -17.94 0.71
C PRO A 67 -11.05 -16.63 1.50
N THR A 68 -12.15 -15.93 1.78
CA THR A 68 -12.13 -14.61 2.44
C THR A 68 -11.34 -14.58 3.74
N ALA A 69 -11.44 -15.63 4.57
CA ALA A 69 -10.72 -15.69 5.84
C ALA A 69 -9.19 -15.66 5.64
N GLU A 70 -8.70 -16.45 4.68
CA GLU A 70 -7.28 -16.51 4.28
C GLU A 70 -6.84 -15.21 3.58
N ALA A 71 -7.72 -14.62 2.76
CA ALA A 71 -7.47 -13.34 2.11
C ALA A 71 -7.31 -12.19 3.12
N VAL A 72 -8.10 -12.18 4.21
CA VAL A 72 -7.93 -11.20 5.28
C VAL A 72 -6.62 -11.41 6.03
N ASP A 73 -6.23 -12.66 6.34
CA ASP A 73 -4.94 -12.96 6.99
C ASP A 73 -3.77 -12.49 6.14
N PHE A 74 -3.75 -12.89 4.87
CA PHE A 74 -2.69 -12.51 3.95
C PHE A 74 -2.68 -11.00 3.71
N GLY A 75 -3.86 -10.40 3.51
CA GLY A 75 -4.02 -8.96 3.32
C GLY A 75 -3.52 -8.14 4.51
N LEU A 76 -3.75 -8.59 5.74
CA LEU A 76 -3.22 -7.96 6.96
C LEU A 76 -1.68 -8.09 7.00
N LEU A 77 -1.16 -9.30 6.79
CA LEU A 77 0.28 -9.58 6.81
C LEU A 77 1.03 -8.73 5.79
N ILE A 78 0.57 -8.70 4.54
CA ILE A 78 1.25 -7.95 3.49
C ILE A 78 1.10 -6.43 3.69
N THR A 79 -0.05 -5.95 4.19
CA THR A 79 -0.21 -4.54 4.56
C THR A 79 0.82 -4.15 5.62
N ALA A 80 1.03 -4.98 6.65
CA ALA A 80 2.05 -4.73 7.67
C ALA A 80 3.46 -4.66 7.09
N ALA A 81 3.81 -5.60 6.22
CA ALA A 81 5.11 -5.60 5.54
C ALA A 81 5.30 -4.34 4.67
N ILE A 82 4.29 -3.97 3.88
CA ILE A 82 4.33 -2.75 3.05
C ILE A 82 4.45 -1.51 3.92
N ALA A 83 3.64 -1.40 4.97
CA ALA A 83 3.65 -0.26 5.88
C ALA A 83 5.04 -0.04 6.48
N ILE A 84 5.62 -1.12 7.02
CA ILE A 84 6.96 -1.10 7.63
C ILE A 84 8.02 -0.73 6.61
N LEU A 85 8.03 -1.32 5.41
CA LEU A 85 9.09 -1.14 4.42
C LEU A 85 8.98 0.18 3.63
N TYR A 86 7.76 0.71 3.46
CA TYR A 86 7.48 1.89 2.63
C TYR A 86 7.08 3.11 3.47
N PRO A 87 5.79 3.47 3.68
CA PRO A 87 5.45 4.79 4.20
C PRO A 87 5.98 5.02 5.61
N PHE A 88 6.00 4.01 6.49
CA PHE A 88 6.52 4.16 7.85
C PHE A 88 8.04 4.14 7.88
N ASN A 89 8.71 3.34 7.04
CA ASN A 89 10.15 3.45 6.86
C ASN A 89 10.54 4.87 6.45
N ALA A 90 9.88 5.42 5.43
CA ALA A 90 10.17 6.76 4.92
C ALA A 90 9.89 7.86 5.95
N LYS A 91 8.80 7.74 6.72
CA LYS A 91 8.42 8.73 7.74
C LYS A 91 9.31 8.69 8.98
N PHE A 92 9.50 7.50 9.56
CA PHE A 92 10.14 7.34 10.86
C PHE A 92 11.62 6.95 10.74
N GLY A 93 12.11 6.72 9.52
CA GLY A 93 13.46 6.27 9.27
C GLY A 93 13.74 4.90 9.89
N LEU A 94 12.85 3.93 9.72
CA LEU A 94 13.00 2.60 10.35
C LEU A 94 14.27 1.88 9.84
N ILE A 95 14.49 1.93 8.53
CA ILE A 95 15.63 1.33 7.82
C ILE A 95 16.40 2.43 7.09
N SER A 96 15.71 3.18 6.23
CA SER A 96 16.28 4.26 5.41
C SER A 96 16.16 5.59 6.16
N LYS A 97 17.29 6.18 6.57
CA LYS A 97 17.30 7.41 7.36
C LYS A 97 17.11 8.65 6.49
N ASN A 98 16.41 9.66 7.03
CA ASN A 98 16.30 11.02 6.47
C ASN A 98 15.74 11.09 5.04
N MET A 99 14.75 10.26 4.72
CA MET A 99 14.08 10.30 3.41
C MET A 99 13.38 11.67 3.22
N PRO A 100 13.47 12.28 2.02
CA PRO A 100 12.94 13.64 1.78
C PRO A 100 11.43 13.60 1.54
N VAL A 101 10.65 13.17 2.52
CA VAL A 101 9.19 13.06 2.44
C VAL A 101 8.51 14.41 2.20
N LYS A 102 7.48 14.42 1.36
CA LYS A 102 6.69 15.59 1.00
C LYS A 102 5.41 15.62 1.85
N TYR A 103 5.21 16.66 2.65
CA TYR A 103 3.99 16.86 3.45
C TYR A 103 3.17 18.09 3.06
N THR A 104 3.63 18.86 2.07
CA THR A 104 2.98 20.10 1.62
C THR A 104 2.44 19.92 0.21
N GLY A 105 1.23 20.45 -0.04
CA GLY A 105 0.49 20.26 -1.29
C GLY A 105 -0.16 18.87 -1.41
N PHE A 106 -0.98 18.68 -2.43
CA PHE A 106 -1.54 17.36 -2.79
C PHE A 106 -1.11 16.99 -4.20
N PRO A 107 -0.72 15.74 -4.47
CA PRO A 107 -0.54 14.61 -3.54
C PRO A 107 0.72 14.73 -2.65
N ASN A 108 0.73 14.00 -1.52
CA ASN A 108 1.79 14.02 -0.50
C ASN A 108 1.96 12.65 0.21
N HIS A 109 2.98 12.54 1.07
CA HIS A 109 3.36 11.31 1.78
C HIS A 109 2.37 10.87 2.87
N TYR A 110 1.53 11.77 3.37
CA TYR A 110 0.52 11.42 4.38
C TYR A 110 -0.54 10.45 3.83
N VAL A 111 -0.80 10.47 2.52
CA VAL A 111 -1.78 9.59 1.86
C VAL A 111 -1.48 8.10 2.10
N PRO A 112 -0.29 7.56 1.72
CA PRO A 112 0.01 6.16 1.97
C PRO A 112 0.12 5.82 3.47
N GLU A 113 0.49 6.76 4.34
CA GLU A 113 0.49 6.51 5.79
C GLU A 113 -0.91 6.25 6.35
N VAL A 114 -1.87 7.11 6.03
CA VAL A 114 -3.27 6.95 6.46
C VAL A 114 -3.86 5.69 5.87
N LEU A 115 -3.60 5.44 4.58
CA LEU A 115 -4.08 4.26 3.89
C LEU A 115 -3.59 2.98 4.57
N MET A 116 -2.29 2.87 4.87
CA MET A 116 -1.74 1.69 5.54
C MET A 116 -2.24 1.56 6.98
N THR A 117 -2.37 2.67 7.70
CA THR A 117 -2.95 2.67 9.05
C THR A 117 -4.39 2.16 9.03
N GLY A 118 -5.20 2.60 8.05
CA GLY A 118 -6.59 2.18 7.89
C GLY A 118 -6.72 0.68 7.58
N PHE A 119 -5.94 0.17 6.62
CA PHE A 119 -5.94 -1.27 6.32
C PHE A 119 -5.44 -2.11 7.51
N LEU A 120 -4.40 -1.67 8.23
CA LEU A 120 -3.94 -2.36 9.43
C LEU A 120 -5.03 -2.42 10.51
N ALA A 121 -5.65 -1.27 10.81
CA ALA A 121 -6.71 -1.19 11.81
C ALA A 121 -7.91 -2.08 11.43
N ALA A 122 -8.34 -2.04 10.16
CA ALA A 122 -9.45 -2.85 9.67
C ALA A 122 -9.12 -4.36 9.71
N GLY A 123 -7.92 -4.75 9.30
CA GLY A 123 -7.49 -6.15 9.34
C GLY A 123 -7.37 -6.68 10.78
N LEU A 124 -6.80 -5.90 11.69
CA LEU A 124 -6.73 -6.25 13.11
C LEU A 124 -8.12 -6.35 13.75
N TYR A 125 -9.02 -5.40 13.44
CA TYR A 125 -10.41 -5.44 13.90
C TYR A 125 -11.10 -6.73 13.45
N LEU A 126 -11.00 -7.09 12.18
CA LEU A 126 -11.58 -8.33 11.64
C LEU A 126 -11.01 -9.61 12.26
N LYS A 127 -9.80 -9.56 12.82
CA LYS A 127 -9.14 -10.74 13.43
C LYS A 127 -9.38 -10.87 14.91
N TYR A 128 -9.65 -9.77 15.62
CA TYR A 128 -9.61 -9.74 17.09
C TYR A 128 -10.83 -9.10 17.77
N ALA A 129 -11.78 -8.54 17.02
CA ALA A 129 -13.02 -7.97 17.56
C ALA A 129 -14.23 -8.90 17.36
#